data_AF-A0A9W5TC79-F1
#
_entry.id   AF-A0A9W5TC79-F1
#
_cell.length_a   1.000
_cell.length_b   1.000
_cell.length_c   1.000
_cell.angle_alpha   90.00
_cell.angle_beta   90.00
_cell.angle_gamma   90.00
#
_symmetry.space_group_name_H-M   'P 1'
#
loop_
_entity.id
_entity.type
_entity.pdbx_description
1 polymer ?
#
loop_
_entity_poly.entity_id
_entity_poly.type
_entity_poly.pdbx_seq_one_letter_code
_entity_poly.pdbx_strand_id
1 'polypeptide(L)'
;MCAMLSSVYAIDDIIRDLKDTRTNESLVMAKTIETLHNEKNYSEKVIRAAYDLCEEETGETLPSCLMHAIHVQKLLDDHKLHICTFDFLVGVVAECAIECFEHYNVRCLECVGKPIPNLINCVKNGPDMYANED
;
A
#
# COMPACT_ATOMS: atom_id res chain seq x y z
N MET A 1 3.65 20.07 4.40
CA MET A 1 3.52 19.28 5.64
C MET A 1 2.04 19.05 5.91
N CYS A 2 1.41 18.12 5.20
CA CYS A 2 0.15 17.52 5.64
C CYS A 2 0.53 16.18 6.26
N ALA A 3 0.55 16.12 7.59
CA ALA A 3 0.51 14.84 8.27
C ALA A 3 -0.86 14.24 7.94
N MET A 4 -0.90 13.28 7.01
CA MET A 4 -2.00 12.34 6.89
C MET A 4 -2.04 11.59 8.22
N LEU A 5 -2.79 12.15 9.18
CA LEU A 5 -3.26 11.43 10.34
C LEU A 5 -4.14 10.33 9.76
N SER A 6 -3.57 9.16 9.51
CA SER A 6 -4.34 7.95 9.23
C SER A 6 -5.30 7.79 10.40
N SER A 7 -6.55 8.17 10.15
CA SER A 7 -7.61 7.98 11.10
C SER A 7 -7.66 6.47 11.38
N VAL A 8 -7.55 6.11 12.65
CA VAL A 8 -7.50 4.69 13.05
C VAL A 8 -8.91 4.13 13.03
N TYR A 9 -9.65 4.25 11.93
CA TYR A 9 -10.97 3.65 11.78
C TYR A 9 -10.84 2.16 11.56
N ALA A 10 -11.38 1.35 12.47
CA ALA A 10 -11.56 -0.08 12.18
C ALA A 10 -12.43 -0.25 10.93
N ILE A 11 -12.26 -1.34 10.18
CA ILE A 11 -13.20 -1.65 9.08
C ILE A 11 -14.66 -1.61 9.55
N ASP A 12 -14.91 -2.04 10.79
CA ASP A 12 -16.24 -1.97 11.40
C ASP A 12 -16.76 -0.54 11.54
N ASP A 13 -15.88 0.43 11.79
CA ASP A 13 -16.26 1.85 11.86
C ASP A 13 -16.59 2.39 10.46
N ILE A 14 -15.79 2.05 9.43
CA ILE A 14 -16.07 2.42 8.03
C ILE A 14 -17.43 1.86 7.58
N ILE A 15 -17.69 0.58 7.89
CA ILE A 15 -18.96 -0.08 7.57
C ILE A 15 -20.12 0.60 8.30
N ARG A 16 -19.92 1.00 9.56
CA ARG A 16 -20.95 1.72 10.33
C ARG A 16 -21.24 3.08 9.72
N ASP A 17 -20.22 3.87 9.40
CA ASP A 17 -20.38 5.22 8.85
C ASP A 17 -21.13 5.20 7.51
N LEU A 18 -20.81 4.22 6.65
CA LEU A 18 -21.55 3.98 5.40
C LEU A 18 -23.01 3.57 5.65
N LYS A 19 -23.29 2.74 6.66
CA LYS A 19 -24.66 2.34 7.02
C LYS A 19 -25.47 3.50 7.62
N ASP A 20 -24.83 4.37 8.38
CA ASP A 20 -25.46 5.52 9.03
C ASP A 20 -25.87 6.61 8.02
N THR A 21 -25.21 6.66 6.86
CA THR A 21 -25.58 7.54 5.73
C THR A 21 -26.94 7.18 5.10
N ARG A 22 -27.40 5.93 5.26
CA ARG A 22 -28.74 5.43 4.87
C ARG A 22 -29.15 5.67 3.41
N THR A 23 -28.20 5.82 2.50
CA THR A 23 -28.44 5.80 1.05
C THR A 23 -28.26 4.38 0.50
N ASN A 24 -28.89 4.07 -0.63
CA ASN A 24 -28.73 2.75 -1.25
C ASN A 24 -27.28 2.53 -1.67
N GLU A 25 -26.63 3.59 -2.15
CA GLU A 25 -25.24 3.61 -2.60
C GLU A 25 -24.30 3.28 -1.44
N SER A 26 -24.44 3.96 -0.29
CA SER A 26 -23.59 3.71 0.88
C SER A 26 -23.85 2.33 1.50
N LEU A 27 -25.09 1.82 1.47
CA LEU A 27 -25.39 0.46 1.91
C LEU A 27 -24.75 -0.61 1.01
N VAL A 28 -24.78 -0.41 -0.32
CA VAL A 28 -24.08 -1.29 -1.26
C VAL A 28 -22.58 -1.24 -1.03
N MET A 29 -22.00 -0.05 -0.79
CA MET A 29 -20.57 0.09 -0.48
C MET A 29 -20.19 -0.60 0.84
N ALA A 30 -20.99 -0.45 1.90
CA ALA A 30 -20.76 -1.15 3.16
C ALA A 30 -20.68 -2.66 2.97
N LYS A 31 -21.62 -3.22 2.18
CA LYS A 31 -21.64 -4.65 1.86
C LYS A 31 -20.45 -5.06 0.99
N THR A 32 -20.06 -4.23 0.01
CA THR A 32 -18.89 -4.50 -0.82
C THR A 32 -17.61 -4.54 0.02
N ILE A 33 -17.43 -3.60 0.95
CA ILE A 33 -16.29 -3.59 1.89
C ILE A 33 -16.28 -4.86 2.75
N GLU A 34 -17.45 -5.23 3.29
CA GLU A 34 -17.60 -6.45 4.10
C GLU A 34 -17.21 -7.72 3.31
N THR A 35 -17.67 -7.84 2.06
CA THR A 35 -17.29 -8.95 1.16
C THR A 35 -15.79 -8.92 0.83
N LEU A 36 -15.21 -7.75 0.56
CA LEU A 36 -13.79 -7.62 0.25
C LEU A 36 -12.92 -8.05 1.44
N HIS A 37 -13.30 -7.64 2.66
CA HIS A 37 -12.59 -8.00 3.88
C HIS A 37 -12.75 -9.49 4.22
N ASN A 38 -13.99 -9.98 4.32
CA ASN A 38 -14.28 -11.30 4.87
C ASN A 38 -14.16 -12.44 3.86
N GLU A 39 -14.48 -12.19 2.58
CA GLU A 39 -14.52 -13.25 1.56
C GLU A 39 -13.34 -13.18 0.58
N LYS A 40 -12.83 -11.98 0.30
CA LYS A 40 -11.72 -11.78 -0.64
C LYS A 40 -10.36 -11.54 0.03
N ASN A 41 -10.31 -11.57 1.37
CA ASN A 41 -9.09 -11.37 2.16
C ASN A 41 -8.30 -10.10 1.77
N TYR A 42 -9.01 -9.02 1.40
CA TYR A 42 -8.34 -7.73 1.22
C TYR A 42 -7.79 -7.27 2.57
N SER A 43 -6.54 -6.79 2.56
CA SER A 43 -5.93 -6.29 3.78
C SER A 43 -6.69 -5.08 4.28
N GLU A 44 -6.79 -4.95 5.59
CA GLU A 44 -7.47 -3.81 6.21
C GLU A 44 -6.83 -2.47 5.82
N LYS A 45 -5.50 -2.47 5.62
CA LYS A 45 -4.77 -1.30 5.14
C LYS A 45 -5.24 -0.83 3.77
N VAL A 46 -5.48 -1.75 2.82
CA VAL A 46 -5.95 -1.42 1.47
C VAL A 46 -7.34 -0.79 1.50
N ILE A 47 -8.25 -1.36 2.28
CA ILE A 47 -9.63 -0.87 2.39
C ILE A 47 -9.66 0.51 3.04
N ARG A 48 -8.91 0.71 4.13
CA ARG A 48 -8.82 2.00 4.83
C ARG A 48 -8.25 3.09 3.92
N ALA A 49 -7.10 2.82 3.30
CA ALA A 49 -6.47 3.78 2.38
C ALA A 49 -7.39 4.17 1.22
N ALA A 50 -8.22 3.24 0.74
CA ALA A 50 -9.20 3.54 -0.31
C ALA A 50 -10.39 4.36 0.21
N TYR A 51 -10.85 4.13 1.44
CA TYR A 51 -11.92 4.90 2.06
C TYR A 51 -11.49 6.33 2.36
N ASP A 52 -10.30 6.51 2.94
CA ASP A 52 -9.74 7.83 3.26
C ASP A 52 -9.61 8.73 2.02
N LEU A 53 -9.26 8.15 0.87
CA LEU A 53 -9.20 8.87 -0.42
C LEU A 53 -10.57 9.37 -0.92
N CYS A 54 -11.66 8.84 -0.38
CA CYS A 54 -13.03 9.11 -0.81
C CYS A 54 -13.90 9.69 0.32
N GLU A 55 -13.31 10.16 1.42
CA GLU A 55 -14.04 10.65 2.61
C GLU A 55 -14.98 11.83 2.27
N GLU A 56 -14.59 12.67 1.32
CA GLU A 56 -15.37 13.84 0.89
C GLU A 56 -16.49 13.50 -0.14
N GLU A 57 -16.48 12.28 -0.69
CA GLU A 57 -17.41 11.87 -1.74
C GLU A 57 -18.73 11.33 -1.15
N THR A 58 -19.87 11.70 -1.74
CA THR A 58 -21.20 11.30 -1.25
C THR A 58 -22.16 10.97 -2.40
N GLY A 59 -23.21 10.20 -2.11
CA GLY A 59 -24.24 9.87 -3.09
C GLY A 59 -23.72 9.04 -4.27
N GLU A 60 -23.96 9.50 -5.49
CA GLU A 60 -23.64 8.75 -6.72
C GLU A 60 -22.14 8.68 -7.05
N THR A 61 -21.32 9.60 -6.54
CA THR A 61 -19.87 9.64 -6.83
C THR A 61 -19.07 8.71 -5.92
N LEU A 62 -19.58 8.46 -4.70
CA LEU A 62 -18.95 7.61 -3.70
C LEU A 62 -18.64 6.19 -4.23
N PRO A 63 -19.58 5.45 -4.87
CA PRO A 63 -19.28 4.14 -5.43
C PRO A 63 -18.16 4.15 -6.47
N SER A 64 -18.13 5.16 -7.33
CA SER A 64 -17.10 5.27 -8.37
C SER A 64 -15.73 5.55 -7.76
N CYS A 65 -15.66 6.49 -6.81
CA CYS A 65 -14.43 6.79 -6.09
C CYS A 65 -13.90 5.56 -5.37
N LEU A 66 -14.75 4.91 -4.56
CA LEU A 66 -14.33 3.80 -3.72
C LEU A 66 -13.84 2.59 -4.55
N MET A 67 -14.55 2.26 -5.64
CA MET A 67 -14.13 1.16 -6.53
C MET A 67 -12.79 1.47 -7.21
N HIS A 68 -12.59 2.72 -7.65
CA HIS A 68 -11.33 3.13 -8.24
C HIS A 68 -10.19 3.09 -7.22
N ALA A 69 -10.41 3.66 -6.03
CA ALA A 69 -9.42 3.71 -4.96
C ALA A 69 -9.04 2.30 -4.49
N ILE A 70 -10.01 1.40 -4.30
CA ILE A 70 -9.76 -0.02 -3.95
C ILE A 70 -8.91 -0.71 -5.03
N HIS A 71 -9.23 -0.48 -6.31
CA HIS A 71 -8.46 -1.07 -7.40
C HIS A 71 -7.01 -0.59 -7.39
N VAL A 72 -6.78 0.71 -7.26
CA VAL A 72 -5.44 1.30 -7.21
C VAL A 72 -4.67 0.81 -5.98
N GLN A 73 -5.27 0.84 -4.78
CA GLN A 73 -4.62 0.38 -3.56
C GLN A 73 -4.29 -1.11 -3.60
N LYS A 74 -5.17 -1.94 -4.18
CA LYS A 74 -4.89 -3.37 -4.36
C LYS A 74 -3.75 -3.59 -5.34
N LEU A 75 -3.72 -2.84 -6.44
CA LEU A 75 -2.65 -2.91 -7.43
C LEU A 75 -1.30 -2.50 -6.81
N LEU A 76 -1.29 -1.48 -5.95
CA LEU A 76 -0.09 -1.08 -5.20
C LEU A 76 0.35 -2.14 -4.20
N ASP A 77 -0.59 -2.74 -3.46
CA ASP A 77 -0.29 -3.80 -2.49
C ASP A 77 0.27 -5.06 -3.19
N ASP A 78 -0.31 -5.45 -4.33
CA ASP A 78 0.15 -6.60 -5.12
C ASP A 78 1.53 -6.34 -5.75
N HIS A 79 1.81 -5.12 -6.22
CA HIS A 79 3.10 -4.77 -6.81
C HIS A 79 4.17 -4.38 -5.79
N LYS A 80 3.82 -4.19 -4.51
CA LYS A 80 4.75 -3.80 -3.44
C LYS A 80 5.98 -4.71 -3.40
N LEU A 81 5.77 -6.04 -3.47
CA LEU A 81 6.88 -6.99 -3.44
C LEU A 81 7.78 -6.84 -4.68
N HIS A 82 7.19 -6.62 -5.85
CA HIS A 82 7.93 -6.44 -7.09
C HIS A 82 8.78 -5.17 -7.07
N ILE A 83 8.21 -4.04 -6.64
CA ILE A 83 8.92 -2.76 -6.52
C ILE A 83 10.07 -2.89 -5.50
N CYS A 84 9.78 -3.40 -4.30
CA CYS A 84 10.80 -3.57 -3.27
C CYS A 84 11.93 -4.53 -3.69
N THR A 85 11.59 -5.60 -4.42
CA THR A 85 12.59 -6.55 -4.93
C THR A 85 13.44 -5.92 -6.04
N PHE A 86 12.83 -5.10 -6.90
CA PHE A 86 13.55 -4.39 -7.95
C PHE A 86 14.57 -3.41 -7.36
N ASP A 87 14.17 -2.60 -6.38
CA ASP A 87 15.07 -1.68 -5.69
C ASP A 87 16.20 -2.40 -4.96
N PHE A 88 15.91 -3.54 -4.33
CA PHE A 88 16.93 -4.40 -3.74
C PHE A 88 17.95 -4.85 -4.78
N LEU A 89 17.50 -5.33 -5.94
CA LEU A 89 18.38 -5.78 -7.02
C LEU A 89 19.23 -4.63 -7.56
N VAL A 90 18.65 -3.43 -7.74
CA VAL A 90 19.39 -2.24 -8.17
C VAL A 90 20.45 -1.86 -7.13
N GLY A 91 20.10 -1.86 -5.84
CA GLY A 91 21.05 -1.58 -4.75
C GLY A 91 22.18 -2.59 -4.68
N VAL A 92 21.88 -3.89 -4.80
CA VAL A 92 22.90 -4.95 -4.86
C VAL A 92 23.81 -4.75 -6.07
N VAL A 93 23.26 -4.52 -7.26
CA VAL A 93 24.09 -4.33 -8.46
C VAL A 93 24.97 -3.10 -8.34
N ALA A 94 24.45 -1.96 -7.87
CA ALA A 94 25.21 -0.73 -7.71
C ALA A 94 26.32 -0.86 -6.66
N GLU A 95 25.98 -1.31 -5.46
CA GLU A 95 26.95 -1.42 -4.35
C GLU A 95 27.98 -2.53 -4.59
N CYS A 96 27.54 -3.69 -5.11
CA CYS A 96 28.44 -4.80 -5.38
C CYS A 96 29.30 -4.62 -6.62
N ALA A 97 28.81 -3.93 -7.66
CA ALA A 97 29.66 -3.62 -8.80
C ALA A 97 30.82 -2.73 -8.37
N ILE A 98 30.53 -1.68 -7.57
CA ILE A 98 31.57 -0.76 -7.07
C ILE A 98 32.60 -1.51 -6.21
N GLU A 99 32.16 -2.27 -5.20
CA GLU A 99 33.08 -3.02 -4.34
C GLU A 99 33.87 -4.10 -5.09
N CYS A 100 33.27 -4.78 -6.07
CA CYS A 100 33.99 -5.76 -6.89
C CYS A 100 34.96 -5.13 -7.89
N PHE A 101 34.69 -3.92 -8.39
CA PHE A 101 35.64 -3.18 -9.23
C PHE A 101 36.82 -2.64 -8.41
N GLU A 102 36.57 -2.16 -7.18
CA GLU A 102 37.63 -1.64 -6.30
C GLU A 102 38.45 -2.76 -5.64
N HIS A 103 37.85 -3.92 -5.41
CA HIS A 103 38.47 -5.07 -4.76
C HIS A 103 38.19 -6.37 -5.53
N TYR A 104 39.10 -6.74 -6.44
CA TYR A 104 39.08 -7.99 -7.21
C TYR A 104 39.38 -9.23 -6.33
N ASN A 105 38.52 -9.53 -5.35
CA ASN A 105 38.57 -10.76 -4.58
C ASN A 105 37.16 -11.22 -4.19
N VAL A 106 37.02 -12.48 -3.80
CA VAL A 106 35.72 -13.12 -3.49
C VAL A 106 34.93 -12.46 -2.34
N ARG A 107 35.58 -11.63 -1.51
CA ARG A 107 34.92 -10.86 -0.44
C ARG A 107 34.11 -9.69 -0.99
N CYS A 108 34.25 -9.34 -2.27
CA CYS A 108 33.45 -8.31 -2.89
C CYS A 108 31.96 -8.67 -3.01
N LEU A 109 31.56 -9.92 -2.72
CA LEU A 109 30.14 -10.33 -2.62
C LEU A 109 29.54 -10.10 -1.22
N GLU A 110 30.32 -9.65 -0.23
CA GLU A 110 29.82 -9.32 1.12
C GLU A 110 28.79 -8.17 1.08
N CYS A 111 28.82 -7.32 0.03
CA CYS A 111 27.85 -6.26 -0.27
C CYS A 111 26.41 -6.76 -0.52
N VAL A 112 26.20 -8.00 -0.97
CA VAL A 112 24.86 -8.51 -1.35
C VAL A 112 23.90 -8.45 -0.15
N GLY A 113 24.44 -8.59 1.06
CA GLY A 113 23.67 -8.52 2.31
C GLY A 113 23.30 -7.10 2.74
N LYS A 114 23.98 -6.05 2.25
CA LYS A 114 23.82 -4.68 2.72
C LYS A 114 22.44 -4.08 2.42
N PRO A 115 21.80 -4.34 1.26
CA PRO A 115 20.48 -3.80 0.97
C PRO A 115 19.31 -4.61 1.58
N ILE A 116 19.57 -5.76 2.22
CA ILE A 116 18.52 -6.64 2.80
C ILE A 116 17.66 -5.90 3.84
N PRO A 117 18.20 -5.10 4.77
CA PRO A 117 17.38 -4.31 5.70
C PRO A 117 16.44 -3.33 4.99
N ASN A 118 16.87 -2.75 3.86
CA ASN A 118 16.05 -1.83 3.06
C ASN A 118 14.92 -2.58 2.34
N LEU A 119 15.19 -3.78 1.82
CA LEU A 119 14.15 -4.67 1.28
C LEU A 119 13.10 -5.01 2.35
N ILE A 120 13.54 -5.40 3.54
CA ILE A 120 12.64 -5.72 4.66
C ILE A 120 11.81 -4.49 5.06
N ASN A 121 12.43 -3.31 5.13
CA ASN A 121 11.73 -2.07 5.43
C ASN A 121 10.74 -1.68 4.34
N CYS A 122 11.08 -1.85 3.07
CA CYS A 122 10.18 -1.60 1.95
C CYS A 122 8.99 -2.57 1.97
N VAL A 123 9.22 -3.86 2.20
CA VAL A 123 8.13 -4.84 2.32
C VAL A 123 7.24 -4.59 3.54
N LYS A 124 7.78 -4.02 4.63
CA LYS A 124 6.99 -3.63 5.80
C LYS A 124 6.23 -2.32 5.57
N ASN A 125 6.90 -1.28 5.09
CA ASN A 125 6.41 0.11 5.08
C ASN A 125 5.95 0.62 3.70
N GLY A 126 6.10 -0.19 2.66
CA GLY A 126 6.12 0.25 1.25
C GLY A 126 4.97 1.10 0.69
N PRO A 127 3.69 1.05 1.13
CA PRO A 127 2.71 1.97 0.56
C PRO A 127 2.96 3.42 1.01
N ASP A 128 3.63 3.62 2.15
CA ASP A 128 3.75 4.94 2.78
C ASP A 128 4.99 5.70 2.30
N MET A 129 5.93 5.04 1.63
CA MET A 129 7.16 5.69 1.11
C MET A 129 6.97 6.26 -0.30
N TYR A 130 6.15 5.63 -1.15
CA TYR A 130 5.90 6.10 -2.53
C TYR A 130 4.73 7.09 -2.64
N ALA A 131 3.88 7.19 -1.62
CA ALA A 131 2.78 8.16 -1.58
C ALA A 131 3.24 9.58 -1.18
N ASN A 132 4.52 9.77 -0.88
CA ASN A 132 5.10 11.04 -0.40
C ASN A 132 6.08 11.69 -1.39
N GLU A 133 6.19 11.17 -2.61
CA GLU A 133 6.98 11.78 -3.68
C GLU A 133 6.06 12.45 -4.71
N ASP A 134 5.38 13.52 -4.29
CA ASP A 134 4.81 14.56 -5.17
C ASP A 134 4.99 15.95 -4.52
#